data_AF-A0A7X0AK72-F1
#
_entry.id   AF-A0A7X0AK72-F1
#
_cell.length_a   1.000
_cell.length_b   1.000
_cell.length_c   1.000
_cell.angle_alpha   90.00
_cell.angle_beta   90.00
_cell.angle_gamma   90.00
#
_symmetry.space_group_name_H-M   'P 1'
#
loop_
_entity.id
_entity.type
_entity.pdbx_description
1 polymer ?
#
loop_
_entity_poly.entity_id
_entity_poly.type
_entity_poly.pdbx_seq_one_letter_code
_entity_poly.pdbx_strand_id
1 'polypeptide(L)' 'MTSRPELDALLRQLELDLPYMKADMHGFYREFEDRAELILGVAEGSEAEYVLDCLMTILRRGDIAQKNIFKRSRLH' A
#
# COMPACT_ATOMS: atom_id res chain seq x y z
N MET A 1 5.57 -12.30 -13.12
CA MET A 1 4.25 -12.59 -12.55
C MET A 1 4.41 -12.98 -11.09
N THR A 2 4.14 -12.05 -10.19
CA THR A 2 4.14 -12.30 -8.74
C THR A 2 2.86 -13.04 -8.39
N SER A 3 2.96 -14.12 -7.62
CA SER A 3 1.80 -14.93 -7.24
C SER A 3 1.01 -14.27 -6.12
N ARG A 4 -0.29 -14.55 -6.02
CA ARG A 4 -1.15 -14.01 -4.96
C ARG A 4 -0.62 -14.22 -3.52
N PRO A 5 -0.05 -15.39 -3.16
CA PRO A 5 0.57 -15.56 -1.84
C PRO A 5 1.78 -14.64 -1.58
N GLU A 6 2.51 -14.26 -2.62
CA GLU A 6 3.64 -13.33 -2.52
C GLU A 6 3.13 -11.89 -2.33
N LEU A 7 2.05 -11.51 -3.04
CA LEU A 7 1.37 -10.23 -2.82
C LEU A 7 0.81 -10.13 -1.40
N ASP A 8 0.19 -11.20 -0.89
CA ASP A 8 -0.30 -11.27 0.49
C ASP A 8 0.83 -11.10 1.51
N ALA A 9 1.99 -11.71 1.25
CA ALA A 9 3.16 -11.55 2.11
C ALA A 9 3.66 -10.10 2.14
N LEU A 10 3.72 -9.44 0.97
CA LEU A 10 4.11 -8.03 0.87
C LEU A 10 3.12 -7.10 1.59
N LEU A 11 1.82 -7.31 1.38
CA LEU A 11 0.75 -6.56 2.03
C LEU A 11 0.77 -6.74 3.56
N ARG A 12 1.01 -7.96 4.03
CA ARG A 12 1.14 -8.25 5.46
C ARG A 12 2.38 -7.58 6.07
N GLN A 13 3.51 -7.58 5.36
CA GLN A 13 4.69 -6.87 5.81
C GLN A 13 4.44 -5.37 5.91
N LEU A 14 3.75 -4.78 4.92
CA LEU A 14 3.35 -3.37 4.95
C LEU A 14 2.45 -3.06 6.15
N GLU A 15 1.47 -3.91 6.46
CA GLU A 15 0.59 -3.74 7.63
C GLU A 15 1.36 -3.84 8.96
N LEU A 16 2.38 -4.70 9.05
CA LEU A 16 3.24 -4.81 10.23
C LEU A 16 4.17 -3.61 10.40
N ASP A 17 4.61 -3.00 9.30
CA ASP A 17 5.52 -1.85 9.32
C ASP A 17 4.79 -0.51 9.56
N LEU A 18 3.47 -0.46 9.34
CA LEU A 18 2.64 0.73 9.53
C LEU A 18 2.87 1.46 10.87
N PRO A 19 2.91 0.79 12.05
CA PRO A 19 3.13 1.47 13.32
C PRO A 19 4.48 2.18 13.39
N TYR A 20 5.52 1.59 12.80
CA TYR A 20 6.86 2.16 12.73
C TYR A 20 6.90 3.35 11.78
N MET A 21 6.28 3.22 10.61
CA MET A 21 6.15 4.34 9.66
C MET A 21 5.39 5.50 10.31
N LYS A 22 4.31 5.21 11.06
CA LYS A 22 3.50 6.24 11.72
C LYS A 22 4.27 7.02 12.79
N ALA A 23 5.29 6.40 13.39
CA ALA A 23 6.16 7.08 14.35
C ALA A 23 6.99 8.19 13.67
N ASP A 24 7.32 8.01 12.38
CA ASP A 24 7.92 9.04 11.54
C ASP A 24 6.87 9.73 10.67
N MET A 25 6.08 10.63 11.27
CA MET A 25 5.00 11.34 10.57
C MET A 25 5.46 12.17 9.37
N HIS A 26 6.75 12.52 9.27
CA HIS A 26 7.30 13.28 8.16
C HIS A 26 7.59 12.39 6.93
N GLY A 27 8.05 11.16 7.16
CA GLY A 27 8.31 10.16 6.12
C GLY A 27 7.11 9.27 5.79
N PHE A 28 6.17 9.11 6.72
CA PHE A 28 5.09 8.13 6.69
C PHE A 28 4.41 8.00 5.31
N TYR A 29 3.87 9.12 4.82
CA TYR A 29 3.08 9.11 3.59
C TYR A 29 3.94 8.74 2.37
N ARG A 30 5.19 9.22 2.32
CA ARG A 30 6.09 8.91 1.21
C ARG A 30 6.51 7.44 1.24
N GLU A 31 6.92 6.94 2.39
CA GLU A 31 7.37 5.54 2.50
C GLU A 31 6.21 4.55 2.26
N PHE A 32 5.02 4.88 2.76
CA PHE A 32 3.82 4.09 2.47
C PHE A 32 3.46 4.14 0.98
N GLU A 33 3.48 5.32 0.35
CA GLU A 33 3.23 5.47 -1.10
C GLU A 33 4.25 4.68 -1.91
N ASP A 34 5.55 4.84 -1.64
CA ASP A 34 6.62 4.13 -2.36
C ASP A 34 6.45 2.61 -2.29
N ARG A 35 6.14 2.08 -1.11
CA ARG A 35 5.91 0.63 -0.93
C ARG A 35 4.60 0.18 -1.57
N ALA A 36 3.53 0.97 -1.49
CA ALA A 36 2.26 0.65 -2.14
C ALA A 36 2.41 0.64 -3.67
N GLU A 37 3.13 1.59 -4.24
CA GLU A 37 3.45 1.64 -5.68
C GLU A 37 4.31 0.46 -6.11
N LEU A 38 5.28 0.02 -5.30
CA LEU A 38 6.05 -1.20 -5.57
C LEU A 38 5.17 -2.45 -5.62
N ILE A 39 4.26 -2.62 -4.64
CA ILE A 39 3.35 -3.77 -4.60
C ILE A 39 2.38 -3.74 -5.79
N LEU A 40 1.86 -2.57 -6.15
CA LEU A 40 1.01 -2.38 -7.32
C LEU A 40 1.75 -2.64 -8.63
N GLY A 41 3.01 -2.20 -8.73
CA GLY A 41 3.84 -2.38 -9.92
C GLY A 41 4.20 -3.85 -10.20
N VAL A 42 4.20 -4.70 -9.17
CA VAL A 42 4.39 -6.15 -9.33
C VAL A 42 3.09 -6.95 -9.44
N ALA A 43 1.94 -6.31 -9.20
CA ALA A 43 0.62 -6.90 -9.37
C ALA A 43 0.13 -6.73 -10.81
N GLU A 44 -0.19 -7.83 -11.49
CA GLU A 44 -0.64 -7.81 -12.89
C GLU A 44 -2.14 -8.15 -13.00
N GLY A 45 -2.82 -7.51 -13.95
CA GLY A 45 -4.21 -7.82 -14.30
C GLY A 45 -5.19 -7.68 -13.14
N SER A 46 -5.96 -8.73 -12.85
CA SER A 46 -6.98 -8.75 -11.79
C SER A 46 -6.41 -8.66 -10.37
N GLU A 47 -5.12 -8.89 -10.18
CA GLU A 47 -4.49 -8.80 -8.86
C GLU A 47 -4.26 -7.34 -8.43
N ALA A 48 -4.18 -6.40 -9.36
CA ALA A 48 -4.02 -4.97 -9.05
C ALA A 48 -5.24 -4.43 -8.27
N GLU A 49 -6.47 -4.83 -8.67
CA GLU A 49 -7.69 -4.45 -7.94
C GLU A 49 -7.73 -5.06 -6.54
N TYR A 50 -7.29 -6.31 -6.39
CA TYR A 50 -7.18 -6.98 -5.09
C TYR A 50 -6.19 -6.24 -4.17
N VAL A 51 -5.00 -5.92 -4.68
CA VAL A 51 -3.98 -5.17 -3.94
C VAL A 51 -4.49 -3.80 -3.53
N LEU A 52 -5.19 -3.08 -4.42
CA LEU A 52 -5.80 -1.79 -4.09
C LEU A 52 -6.80 -1.90 -2.94
N ASP A 53 -7.68 -2.91 -2.95
CA ASP A 53 -8.64 -3.14 -1.88
C ASP A 53 -7.97 -3.46 -0.53
N CYS A 54 -6.94 -4.29 -0.55
CA CYS A 54 -6.12 -4.59 0.62
C CYS A 54 -5.41 -3.35 1.18
N LEU A 55 -4.77 -2.54 0.32
CA LEU A 55 -4.13 -1.29 0.72
C LEU A 55 -5.13 -0.32 1.34
N MET A 56 -6.32 -0.19 0.77
CA MET A 56 -7.39 0.64 1.34
C MET A 56 -7.85 0.14 2.71
N THR A 57 -7.92 -1.18 2.89
CA THR A 57 -8.25 -1.82 4.18
C THR A 57 -7.18 -1.57 5.24
N ILE A 58 -5.90 -1.70 4.87
CA ILE A 58 -4.75 -1.43 5.73
C ILE A 58 -4.78 0.03 6.23
N LEU A 59 -4.99 0.99 5.33
CA LEU A 59 -5.11 2.40 5.69
C LEU A 59 -6.28 2.69 6.63
N ARG A 60 -7.43 2.06 6.38
CA ARG A 60 -8.62 2.20 7.22
C ARG A 60 -8.38 1.66 8.63
N ARG A 61 -7.72 0.50 8.76
CA ARG A 61 -7.36 -0.09 10.05
C ARG A 61 -6.32 0.74 10.79
N GLY A 62 -5.41 1.36 10.06
CA GLY A 62 -4.38 2.23 10.62
C GLY A 62 -4.86 3.64 10.99
N ASP A 63 -6.14 3.97 10.79
CA ASP A 63 -6.71 5.32 10.97
C ASP A 63 -5.94 6.40 10.19
N ILE A 64 -5.63 6.09 8.92
CA ILE A 64 -4.86 6.97 8.03
C ILE A 64 -5.80 7.58 6.99
N ALA A 65 -5.78 8.91 6.89
CA ALA A 65 -6.63 9.64 5.96
C ALA A 65 -6.26 9.33 4.49
N GLN A 66 -7.19 8.71 3.77
CA GLN A 66 -7.03 8.32 2.35
C GLN A 66 -6.88 9.50 1.38
N LYS A 67 -7.21 10.73 1.82
CA LYS A 67 -7.34 11.91 0.95
C LYS A 67 -6.04 12.33 0.24
N ASN A 68 -4.88 11.80 0.61
CA ASN A 68 -3.59 12.22 0.05
C ASN A 68 -2.75 11.12 -0.60
N ILE A 69 -3.01 9.84 -0.33
CA ILE A 69 -2.08 8.74 -0.64
C ILE A 69 -2.10 8.33 -2.13
N PHE A 70 -3.28 8.33 -2.76
CA PHE A 70 -3.41 7.87 -4.16
C PHE A 70 -3.69 9.00 -5.16
N LYS A 71 -3.45 10.26 -4.78
CA LYS A 71 -3.69 11.40 -5.69
C LYS A 71 -2.71 11.43 -6.88
N ARG A 72 -1.54 10.81 -6.77
CA ARG A 72 -0.52 10.79 -7.83
C ARG A 72 -0.73 9.71 -8.89
N SER A 73 -1.25 8.54 -8.53
CA SER A 73 -1.43 7.42 -9.49
C SER A 73 -2.61 7.60 -10.45
N ARG A 74 -3.31 8.74 -10.43
CA ARG A 74 -4.43 9.04 -11.34
C ARG A 74 -4.05 9.95 -12.53
N LEU A 75 -2.76 10.21 -12.73
CA LEU A 75 -2.23 11.14 -13.74
C LEU A 75 -1.29 10.52 -14.79
N HIS A 76 -1.11 9.19 -14.83
CA HIS A 76 -0.34 8.52 -15.87
C HIS A 76 -1.06 7.30 -16.42
#